data_AF-A0AAU5NSC7-F1
#
_entry.id   AF-A0AAU5NSC7-F1
#
_cell.length_a   1.000
_cell.length_b   1.000
_cell.length_c   1.000
_cell.angle_alpha   90.00
_cell.angle_beta   90.00
_cell.angle_gamma   90.00
#
_symmetry.space_group_name_H-M   'P 1'
#
loop_
_entity.id
_entity.type
_entity.pdbx_description
1 polymer ?
#
loop_
_entity_poly.entity_id
_entity_poly.type
_entity_poly.pdbx_seq_one_letter_code
_entity_poly.pdbx_strand_id
1 'polypeptide(L)' 'MLAGDDSAAKSKIAELVRSGAMRPFDVGPLRRARELEAMGFLHIAVQQPLQLNWHSSIKILP' A
#
# COMPACT_ATOMS: atom_id res chain seq x y z
N MET A 1 2.43 -0.62 -0.20
CA MET A 1 2.84 0.14 -1.42
C MET A 1 3.43 1.47 -0.96
N LEU A 2 4.31 2.08 -1.76
CA LEU A 2 5.05 3.30 -1.41
C LEU A 2 4.97 4.29 -2.58
N ALA A 3 4.55 5.52 -2.32
CA ALA A 3 4.63 6.64 -3.27
C ALA A 3 5.41 7.77 -2.60
N GLY A 4 6.32 8.41 -3.32
CA GLY A 4 7.16 9.47 -2.76
C GLY A 4 8.18 9.99 -3.76
N ASP A 5 8.54 11.26 -3.61
CA ASP A 5 9.45 11.96 -4.52
C ASP A 5 10.93 11.80 -4.13
N ASP A 6 11.23 11.50 -2.86
CA ASP A 6 12.58 11.24 -2.38
C ASP A 6 12.89 9.73 -2.43
N SER A 7 13.87 9.36 -3.27
CA SER A 7 14.30 7.97 -3.45
C SER A 7 15.03 7.39 -2.24
N ALA A 8 15.78 8.19 -1.50
CA ALA A 8 16.48 7.76 -0.29
C ALA A 8 15.48 7.53 0.85
N ALA A 9 14.48 8.40 1.00
CA ALA A 9 13.39 8.21 1.95
C ALA A 9 12.58 6.95 1.62
N LYS A 10 12.20 6.73 0.35
CA LYS A 10 11.51 5.51 -0.07
C LYS A 10 12.34 4.25 0.21
N SER A 11 13.65 4.31 0.02
CA SER A 11 14.55 3.18 0.27
C SER A 11 14.60 2.80 1.76
N LYS A 12 14.69 3.79 2.66
CA LYS A 12 14.65 3.56 4.12
C LYS A 12 13.33 2.92 4.56
N ILE A 13 12.20 3.42 4.05
CA ILE A 13 10.88 2.82 4.36
C ILE A 13 10.77 1.42 3.77
N ALA A 14 11.27 1.18 2.55
CA ALA A 14 11.25 -0.14 1.95
C ALA A 14 12.08 -1.16 2.76
N GLU A 15 13.21 -0.76 3.33
CA GLU A 15 14.00 -1.60 4.24
C GLU A 15 13.23 -1.96 5.51
N LEU A 16 12.59 -0.98 6.16
CA LEU A 16 11.72 -1.21 7.32
C LEU A 16 10.56 -2.17 7.01
N VAL A 17 9.93 -2.02 5.84
CA VAL A 17 8.83 -2.91 5.42
C VAL A 17 9.35 -4.34 5.20
N ARG A 18 10.55 -4.49 4.62
CA ARG A 18 11.18 -5.81 4.42
C ARG A 18 11.53 -6.48 5.75
N SER A 19 12.01 -5.73 6.75
CA SER A 19 12.33 -6.31 8.06
C SER A 19 11.09 -6.85 8.78
N GLY A 20 9.90 -6.34 8.45
CA GLY A 20 8.60 -6.89 8.85
C GLY A 20 8.10 -8.08 8.00
N ALA A 21 8.96 -8.74 7.23
CA ALA A 21 8.63 -9.85 6.32
C ALA A 21 7.56 -9.53 5.25
N MET A 22 7.42 -8.24 4.89
CA MET A 22 6.51 -7.78 3.84
C MET A 22 7.27 -7.44 2.56
N ARG A 23 6.54 -7.39 1.43
CA ARG A 23 7.08 -7.00 0.12
C ARG A 23 6.73 -5.52 -0.16
N PRO A 24 7.67 -4.57 -0.01
CA PRO A 24 7.44 -3.20 -0.42
C PRO A 24 7.27 -3.14 -1.95
N PHE A 25 6.39 -2.27 -2.41
CA PHE A 25 6.13 -2.04 -3.82
C PHE A 25 6.11 -0.53 -4.06
N ASP A 26 7.14 -0.02 -4.72
CA ASP A 26 7.23 1.39 -5.10
C ASP A 26 6.31 1.64 -6.30
N VAL A 27 5.34 2.54 -6.15
CA VAL A 27 4.37 2.89 -7.18
C VAL A 27 4.66 4.25 -7.82
N GLY A 28 5.81 4.86 -7.52
CA GLY A 28 6.32 6.06 -8.19
C GLY A 28 6.31 7.33 -7.34
N PRO A 29 6.09 8.52 -7.97
CA PRO A 29 6.16 9.82 -7.30
C PRO A 29 5.00 10.06 -6.33
N LEU A 30 5.11 11.06 -5.46
CA LEU A 30 4.13 11.34 -4.40
C LEU A 30 2.73 11.64 -4.95
N ARG A 31 2.60 12.19 -6.16
CA ARG A 31 1.30 12.37 -6.81
C ARG A 31 0.49 11.07 -6.96
N ARG A 32 1.16 9.91 -6.97
CA ARG A 32 0.51 8.59 -6.98
C ARG A 32 -0.20 8.24 -5.67
N ALA A 33 0.00 9.03 -4.61
CA ALA A 33 -0.75 8.90 -3.36
C ALA A 33 -2.27 9.04 -3.59
N ARG A 34 -2.71 9.87 -4.54
CA ARG A 34 -4.13 10.01 -4.88
C ARG A 34 -4.76 8.67 -5.28
N GLU A 35 -4.09 7.91 -6.16
CA GLU A 35 -4.58 6.60 -6.58
C GLU A 35 -4.47 5.56 -5.46
N LEU A 36 -3.41 5.62 -4.62
CA LEU A 36 -3.28 4.75 -3.45
C LEU A 36 -4.40 5.00 -2.42
N GLU A 37 -4.74 6.26 -2.16
CA GLU A 37 -5.83 6.66 -1.25
C GLU A 37 -7.19 6.19 -1.80
N ALA A 38 -7.44 6.35 -3.09
CA ALA A 38 -8.66 5.85 -3.73
C ALA A 38 -8.78 4.33 -3.63
N MET A 39 -7.67 3.60 -3.80
CA MET A 39 -7.63 2.14 -3.63
C MET A 39 -7.90 1.73 -2.18
N GLY A 40 -7.32 2.43 -1.21
CA GLY A 40 -7.60 2.21 0.21
C GLY A 40 -9.06 2.48 0.57
N PHE A 41 -9.63 3.56 0.03
CA PHE A 41 -11.05 3.90 0.20
C PHE A 41 -11.95 2.79 -0.33
N LEU A 42 -11.67 2.26 -1.53
CA LEU A 42 -12.40 1.13 -2.07
C LEU A 42 -12.29 -0.12 -1.17
N HIS A 43 -11.08 -0.44 -0.67
CA HIS A 43 -10.86 -1.58 0.21
C HIS A 43 -11.63 -1.47 1.54
N ILE A 44 -11.71 -0.26 2.09
CA ILE A 44 -12.55 0.05 3.27
C ILE A 44 -14.03 -0.18 2.93
N ALA A 45 -14.51 0.36 1.82
CA ALA A 45 -15.92 0.30 1.44
C ALA A 45 -16.43 -1.14 1.26
N VAL A 46 -15.57 -2.06 0.81
CA VAL A 46 -15.96 -3.47 0.61
C VAL A 46 -15.87 -4.33 1.88
N GLN A 47 -15.30 -3.85 2.98
CA GLN A 47 -15.16 -4.66 4.21
C GLN A 47 -16.50 -5.17 4.75
N GLN A 48 -17.49 -4.27 4.86
CA GLN A 48 -18.80 -4.59 5.44
C GLN A 48 -19.68 -5.42 4.50
N PRO A 49 -19.86 -5.06 3.21
CA PRO A 49 -20.66 -5.86 2.28
C PRO A 49 -20.18 -7.31 2.14
N LEU A 50 -18.86 -7.52 2.23
CA LEU A 50 -18.24 -8.85 2.13
C LEU A 50 -18.03 -9.53 3.48
N GLN A 51 -18.47 -8.93 4.58
CA GLN A 51 -18.34 -9.46 5.96
C GLN A 51 -16.90 -9.86 6.33
N LEU A 52 -15.91 -9.08 5.87
CA LEU A 52 -14.49 -9.42 6.00
C LEU A 52 -13.91 -9.09 7.39
N ASN A 53 -14.67 -8.42 8.26
CA ASN A 53 -14.27 -8.07 9.62
C ASN A 53 -12.88 -7.43 9.72
N TRP A 54 -12.47 -6.64 8.72
CA TRP A 54 -11.16 -5.99 8.65
C TRP A 54 -9.96 -6.95 8.57
N HIS A 55 -10.18 -8.24 8.36
CA HIS A 55 -9.14 -9.27 8.28
C HIS A 55 -8.66 -9.52 6.84
N SER A 56 -8.91 -8.57 5.94
CA SER A 56 -8.51 -8.64 4.53
C SER A 56 -7.45 -7.61 4.18
N SER A 57 -6.73 -7.85 3.10
CA SER A 57 -5.73 -6.92 2.57
C SER A 57 -5.73 -6.93 1.04
N ILE A 58 -5.10 -5.93 0.43
CA ILE A 58 -4.85 -5.92 -1.01
C ILE A 58 -3.53 -6.63 -1.28
N LYS A 59 -3.57 -7.63 -2.17
CA LYS A 59 -2.40 -8.38 -2.63
C LYS A 59 -2.26 -8.25 -4.15
N ILE A 60 -1.08 -7.85 -4.60
CA ILE A 60 -0.71 -7.88 -6.02
C ILE A 60 -0.01 -9.21 -6.32
N LEU A 61 -0.54 -9.97 -7.27
CA LEU A 61 0.03 -11.23 -7.75
C LEU A 61 0.78 -10.99 -9.08
N PRO A 62 1.85 -11.74 -9.38
CA PRO A 62 2.45 -11.75 -10.71
C PRO A 62 1.50 -12.34 -11.76
#